data_AF-A0AAV4CWE6-F1
#
_entry.id   AF-A0AAV4CWE6-F1
#
_cell.length_a   1.000
_cell.length_b   1.000
_cell.length_c   1.000
_cell.angle_alpha   90.00
_cell.angle_beta   90.00
_cell.angle_gamma   90.00
#
_symmetry.space_group_name_H-M   'P 1'
#
loop_
_entity.id
_entity.type
_entity.pdbx_description
1 polymer ?
#
loop_
_entity_poly.entity_id
_entity_poly.type
_entity_poly.pdbx_seq_one_letter_code
_entity_poly.pdbx_strand_id
1 'polypeptide(L)'
;MAAQIPGPNDVIVVSGASGSHYLESLSLLDNLHNRLLPHLKNFTLLYFDLGLDPPHRQDIASICQCFLLDFPFQLIPDLVSLLKCYIWKPLIVSAASSVPSLSSG
;
A
#
# COMPACT_ATOMS: atom_id res chain seq x y z
N MET A 1 9.90 1.46 3.55
CA MET A 1 8.66 0.69 3.39
C MET A 1 8.36 -0.13 4.64
N ALA A 2 9.14 -1.15 5.01
CA ALA A 2 8.84 -2.00 6.17
C ALA A 2 8.66 -1.23 7.51
N ALA A 3 9.50 -0.22 7.77
CA ALA A 3 9.42 0.59 8.99
C ALA A 3 8.12 1.42 9.15
N GLN A 4 7.30 1.54 8.09
CA GLN A 4 6.04 2.26 8.14
C GLN A 4 4.84 1.34 8.48
N ILE A 5 5.08 0.03 8.65
CA ILE A 5 4.01 -0.97 8.82
C ILE A 5 3.77 -1.21 10.31
N PRO A 6 2.55 -0.99 10.82
CA PRO A 6 2.22 -1.30 12.22
C PRO A 6 2.22 -2.80 12.45
N GLY A 7 2.73 -3.27 13.59
CA GLY A 7 2.78 -4.71 13.95
C GLY A 7 1.63 -5.16 14.85
N PRO A 8 1.71 -6.40 15.38
CA PRO A 8 1.73 -7.63 14.58
C PRO A 8 0.38 -7.85 13.89
N ASN A 9 0.39 -8.31 12.64
CA ASN A 9 -0.81 -8.57 11.85
C ASN A 9 -0.88 -10.05 11.46
N ASP A 10 -2.07 -10.65 11.54
CA ASP A 10 -2.28 -12.01 11.02
C ASP A 10 -2.38 -11.99 9.49
N VAL A 11 -2.96 -10.91 8.95
CA VAL A 11 -3.10 -10.69 7.51
C VAL A 11 -2.72 -9.25 7.18
N ILE A 12 -1.82 -9.06 6.22
CA ILE A 12 -1.53 -7.75 5.65
C ILE A 12 -2.07 -7.74 4.22
N VAL A 13 -3.06 -6.88 3.98
CA VAL A 13 -3.56 -6.58 2.64
C VAL A 13 -2.77 -5.38 2.15
N VAL A 14 -2.16 -5.51 0.96
CA VAL A 14 -1.37 -4.42 0.36
C VAL A 14 -1.92 -4.06 -1.00
N SER A 15 -2.03 -2.76 -1.26
CA SER A 15 -2.40 -2.21 -2.56
C SER A 15 -1.66 -0.89 -2.80
N GLY A 16 -1.87 -0.29 -3.96
CA GLY A 16 -1.34 1.03 -4.29
C GLY A 16 -1.73 1.45 -5.70
N ALA A 17 -1.72 2.75 -5.96
CA ALA A 17 -1.97 3.28 -7.30
C ALA A 17 -1.32 4.66 -7.52
N SER A 18 -1.13 4.99 -8.79
CA SER A 18 -0.81 6.32 -9.28
C SER A 18 -2.10 7.08 -9.64
N GLY A 19 -2.00 8.40 -9.85
CA GLY A 19 -3.14 9.24 -10.23
C GLY A 19 -3.87 8.75 -11.49
N SER A 20 -3.13 8.20 -12.46
CA SER A 20 -3.71 7.64 -13.70
C SER A 20 -4.68 6.48 -13.49
N HIS A 21 -4.64 5.83 -12.32
CA HIS A 21 -5.51 4.69 -11.96
C HIS A 21 -6.41 5.01 -10.76
N TYR A 22 -6.63 6.29 -10.43
CA TYR A 22 -7.44 6.70 -9.28
C TYR A 22 -8.85 6.09 -9.30
N LEU A 23 -9.57 6.19 -10.43
CA LEU A 23 -10.95 5.66 -10.53
C LEU A 23 -11.00 4.13 -10.38
N GLU A 24 -10.02 3.41 -10.92
CA GLU A 24 -9.90 1.96 -10.75
C GLU A 24 -9.65 1.61 -9.27
N SER A 25 -8.85 2.42 -8.58
CA SER A 25 -8.61 2.27 -7.14
C SER A 25 -9.84 2.52 -6.29
N LEU A 26 -10.73 3.44 -6.66
CA LEU A 26 -12.01 3.61 -5.96
C LEU A 26 -12.84 2.32 -6.02
N SER A 27 -12.95 1.72 -7.21
CA SER A 27 -13.65 0.44 -7.38
C SER A 27 -12.97 -0.69 -6.62
N LEU A 28 -11.63 -0.72 -6.57
CA LEU A 28 -10.89 -1.70 -5.80
C LEU A 28 -11.19 -1.56 -4.29
N LEU A 29 -11.14 -0.34 -3.76
CA LEU A 29 -11.40 -0.07 -2.34
C LEU A 29 -12.83 -0.46 -1.95
N ASP A 30 -13.82 -0.14 -2.78
CA ASP A 30 -15.20 -0.58 -2.56
C ASP A 30 -15.30 -2.11 -2.48
N ASN A 31 -14.66 -2.83 -3.40
CA ASN A 31 -14.64 -4.29 -3.37
C ASN A 31 -13.93 -4.84 -2.13
N LEU A 32 -12.80 -4.23 -1.72
CA LEU A 32 -12.10 -4.64 -0.51
C LEU A 32 -13.02 -4.48 0.70
N HIS A 33 -13.62 -3.30 0.89
CA HIS A 33 -14.49 -2.99 2.03
C HIS A 33 -15.74 -3.85 2.08
N ASN A 34 -16.36 -4.14 0.94
CA ASN A 34 -17.65 -4.80 0.90
C ASN A 34 -17.55 -6.32 0.72
N ARG A 35 -16.42 -6.85 0.24
CA ARG A 35 -16.30 -8.26 -0.17
C ARG A 35 -15.15 -9.02 0.47
N LEU A 36 -14.09 -8.36 0.90
CA LEU A 36 -12.93 -9.04 1.47
C LEU A 36 -12.79 -8.77 2.97
N LEU A 37 -12.63 -7.50 3.35
CA LEU A 37 -12.31 -7.11 4.72
C LEU A 37 -13.33 -7.60 5.77
N PRO A 38 -14.65 -7.67 5.49
CA PRO A 38 -15.62 -8.20 6.46
C PRO A 38 -15.40 -9.68 6.82
N HIS A 39 -14.64 -10.42 6.01
CA HIS A 39 -14.31 -11.83 6.23
C HIS A 39 -12.93 -12.03 6.87
N LEU A 40 -12.13 -10.97 7.01
CA LEU A 40 -10.82 -11.01 7.65
C LEU A 40 -10.94 -10.64 9.14
N LYS A 41 -10.09 -11.25 9.97
CA LYS A 41 -9.92 -10.88 11.37
C LYS A 41 -8.47 -10.45 11.57
N ASN A 42 -8.24 -9.46 12.43
CA ASN A 42 -6.91 -8.97 12.79
C ASN A 42 -6.01 -8.68 11.57
N PHE A 43 -6.53 -7.83 10.68
CA PHE A 43 -5.85 -7.47 9.44
C PHE A 43 -5.41 -6.00 9.45
N THR A 44 -4.41 -5.71 8.62
CA THR A 44 -4.02 -4.33 8.27
C THR A 44 -4.11 -4.14 6.76
N LEU A 45 -4.75 -3.05 6.31
CA LEU A 45 -4.73 -2.61 4.93
C LEU A 45 -3.68 -1.51 4.75
N LEU A 46 -2.66 -1.78 3.94
CA LEU A 46 -1.66 -0.81 3.51
C LEU A 46 -1.98 -0.37 2.08
N TYR A 47 -1.99 0.93 1.86
CA TYR A 47 -2.17 1.51 0.54
C TYR A 47 -0.96 2.39 0.21
N PHE A 48 -0.21 2.04 -0.83
CA PHE A 48 0.96 2.79 -1.26
C PHE A 48 0.57 3.85 -2.29
N ASP A 49 0.92 5.09 -2.02
CA ASP A 49 0.84 6.18 -2.98
C ASP A 49 1.99 6.05 -4.00
N LEU A 50 1.64 5.77 -5.26
CA LEU A 50 2.57 5.63 -6.37
C LEU A 50 2.60 6.87 -7.28
N GLY A 51 2.21 8.03 -6.75
CA GLY A 51 2.09 9.29 -7.50
C GLY A 51 0.64 9.70 -7.74
N LEU A 52 -0.17 9.73 -6.68
CA LEU A 52 -1.49 10.35 -6.65
C LEU A 52 -1.36 11.87 -6.65
N ASP A 53 -2.28 12.55 -7.33
CA ASP A 53 -2.41 14.00 -7.17
C ASP A 53 -2.87 14.34 -5.74
N PRO A 54 -2.53 15.52 -5.20
CA PRO A 54 -2.88 15.86 -3.82
C PRO A 54 -4.37 15.70 -3.46
N PRO A 55 -5.34 16.07 -4.32
CA PRO A 55 -6.76 15.83 -4.02
C PRO A 55 -7.10 14.34 -3.96
N HIS A 56 -6.62 13.55 -4.91
CA HIS A 56 -6.83 12.10 -4.94
C HIS A 56 -6.24 11.40 -3.72
N ARG A 57 -5.06 11.85 -3.26
CA ARG A 57 -4.44 11.33 -2.03
C ARG A 57 -5.31 11.62 -0.81
N GLN A 58 -5.83 12.83 -0.69
CA GLN A 58 -6.73 13.22 0.42
C GLN A 58 -8.02 12.41 0.40
N ASP A 59 -8.62 12.22 -0.77
CA ASP A 59 -9.82 11.41 -0.93
C ASP A 59 -9.56 9.96 -0.48
N ILE A 60 -8.50 9.33 -0.99
CA ILE A 60 -8.12 7.95 -0.63
C ILE A 60 -7.90 7.85 0.89
N ALA A 61 -7.15 8.78 1.48
CA ALA A 61 -6.90 8.79 2.93
C ALA A 61 -8.21 8.86 3.75
N SER A 62 -9.22 9.56 3.25
CA SER A 62 -10.51 9.70 3.92
C SER A 62 -11.39 8.45 3.83
N ILE A 63 -11.35 7.72 2.70
CA ILE A 63 -12.28 6.62 2.44
C ILE A 63 -11.68 5.24 2.70
N CYS A 64 -10.36 5.06 2.57
CA CYS A 64 -9.77 3.72 2.42
C CYS A 64 -9.77 2.87 3.69
N GLN A 65 -9.96 3.47 4.88
CA GLN A 65 -9.80 2.79 6.17
C GLN A 65 -8.48 2.00 6.23
N CYS A 66 -7.40 2.64 5.81
CA CYS A 66 -6.11 2.03 5.56
C CYS A 66 -4.95 2.89 6.08
N PHE A 67 -3.75 2.30 6.16
CA PHE A 67 -2.53 3.06 6.29
C PHE A 67 -2.06 3.49 4.90
N LEU A 68 -2.22 4.78 4.61
CA LEU A 68 -1.71 5.38 3.39
C LEU A 68 -0.21 5.69 3.55
N LEU A 69 0.62 5.03 2.75
CA LEU A 69 2.07 5.05 2.85
C LEU A 69 2.70 5.63 1.58
N ASP A 70 3.81 6.35 1.73
CA ASP A 70 4.55 6.86 0.59
C ASP A 70 5.45 5.78 -0.01
N PHE A 71 5.39 5.62 -1.33
CA PHE A 71 6.32 4.76 -2.04
C PHE A 71 7.66 5.49 -2.23
N PRO A 72 8.79 4.93 -1.76
CA PRO A 72 10.06 5.65 -1.75
C PRO A 72 10.79 5.53 -3.10
N PHE A 73 10.28 6.26 -4.10
CA PHE A 73 10.85 6.29 -5.47
C PHE A 73 12.35 6.57 -5.50
N GLN A 74 12.84 7.39 -4.58
CA GLN A 74 14.22 7.80 -4.44
C GLN A 74 15.18 6.67 -4.03
N LEU A 75 14.68 5.58 -3.44
CA LEU A 75 15.53 4.49 -2.95
C LEU A 75 15.90 3.49 -4.04
N ILE A 76 15.16 3.46 -5.15
CA ILE A 76 15.40 2.49 -6.24
C ILE A 76 15.17 3.12 -7.62
N PRO A 77 15.79 4.27 -7.92
CA PRO A 77 15.44 5.13 -9.07
C PRO A 77 15.49 4.38 -10.41
N ASP A 78 16.46 3.49 -10.61
CA ASP A 78 16.62 2.74 -11.86
C ASP A 78 15.53 1.67 -12.06
N LEU A 79 14.97 1.15 -10.97
CA LEU A 79 13.96 0.09 -11.01
C LEU A 79 12.53 0.65 -11.04
N VAL A 80 12.26 1.74 -10.32
CA VAL A 80 10.92 2.35 -10.26
C VAL A 80 10.67 3.49 -11.24
N SER A 81 11.69 4.07 -11.88
CA SER A 81 11.47 4.94 -13.05
C SER A 81 10.73 4.22 -14.20
N LEU A 82 10.73 2.89 -14.14
CA LEU A 82 10.02 1.98 -15.03
C LEU A 82 8.84 1.30 -14.29
N LEU A 83 7.92 2.04 -13.67
CA LEU A 83 6.66 1.51 -13.09
C LEU A 83 5.79 0.68 -14.07
N LYS A 84 6.25 0.47 -15.31
CA LYS A 84 5.77 -0.54 -16.24
C LYS A 84 5.84 -1.94 -15.60
N CYS A 85 4.98 -2.84 -16.08
CA CYS A 85 4.97 -4.25 -15.69
C CYS A 85 4.76 -4.53 -14.19
N TYR A 86 4.17 -3.60 -13.42
CA TYR A 86 3.76 -3.84 -12.03
C TYR A 86 4.90 -4.16 -11.03
N ILE A 87 6.13 -3.70 -11.31
CA ILE A 87 7.34 -4.00 -10.49
C ILE A 87 7.20 -3.56 -9.02
N TRP A 88 6.38 -2.54 -8.74
CA TRP A 88 6.10 -2.11 -7.37
C TRP A 88 5.44 -3.21 -6.52
N LYS A 89 4.66 -4.13 -7.12
CA LYS A 89 3.94 -5.19 -6.39
C LYS A 89 4.87 -6.13 -5.61
N PRO A 90 5.88 -6.78 -6.23
CA PRO A 90 6.80 -7.63 -5.49
C PRO A 90 7.61 -6.84 -4.44
N LEU A 91 7.92 -5.57 -4.69
CA LEU A 91 8.64 -4.73 -3.72
C LEU A 91 7.82 -4.47 -2.45
N ILE A 92 6.55 -4.08 -2.60
CA ILE A 92 5.70 -3.84 -1.41
C ILE A 92 5.38 -5.13 -0.67
N VAL A 93 5.19 -6.26 -1.37
CA VAL A 93 4.96 -7.56 -0.72
C VAL A 93 6.19 -7.97 0.08
N SER A 94 7.39 -7.87 -0.51
CA SER A 94 8.64 -8.16 0.19
C SER A 94 8.81 -7.28 1.43
N ALA A 95 8.50 -5.99 1.32
CA ALA A 95 8.59 -5.07 2.45
C ALA A 95 7.56 -5.38 3.55
N ALA A 96 6.36 -5.79 3.18
CA ALA A 96 5.28 -6.14 4.12
C ALA A 96 5.50 -7.48 4.81
N SER A 97 6.15 -8.43 4.15
CA SER A 97 6.53 -9.71 4.75
C SER A 97 7.82 -9.65 5.57
N SER A 98 8.56 -8.54 5.48
CA SER A 98 9.80 -8.39 6.24
C SER A 98 9.48 -8.15 7.71
N VAL A 99 9.94 -9.05 8.58
CA VAL A 99 9.91 -8.84 10.02
C VAL A 99 10.76 -7.60 10.33
N PRO A 100 10.26 -6.59 11.07
CA PRO A 100 11.12 -5.55 11.60
C PRO A 100 12.21 -6.25 12.39
N SER A 101 13.47 -6.13 11.95
CA SER A 101 14.59 -6.61 12.74
C SER A 101 14.44 -5.98 14.12
N LEU A 102 14.23 -6.80 15.15
CA LEU A 102 14.36 -6.39 16.54
C LEU A 102 15.67 -5.63 16.62
N SER A 103 15.59 -4.30 16.76
CA SER A 103 16.73 -3.48 17.13
C SER A 103 17.15 -3.99 18.50
N SER A 104 18.10 -4.92 18.47
CA SER A 104 18.86 -5.36 19.63
C SER A 104 19.84 -4.23 19.89
N GLY A 105 19.61 -3.42 20.92
CA GLY A 105 20.46 -2.30 21.28
C GLY A 105 19.71 -1.23 22.06
#